data_AF-A0A519Z811-F1
#
_entry.id   AF-A0A519Z811-F1
#
_cell.length_a   1.000
_cell.length_b   1.000
_cell.length_c   1.000
_cell.angle_alpha   90.00
_cell.angle_beta   90.00
_cell.angle_gamma   90.00
#
_symmetry.space_group_name_H-M   'P 1'
#
loop_
_entity.id
_entity.type
_entity.pdbx_description
1 polymer ?
#
loop_
_entity_poly.entity_id
_entity_poly.type
_entity_poly.pdbx_seq_one_letter_code
_entity_poly.pdbx_strand_id
1 'polypeptide(L)'
;EWYIHTPALDMPNSFRVSSIAFGFIAMLGMVLIYAGRTVRKTDLALAVVLVAAIAGACWALSPQLMKLGTANIGIFLIGFVAVCLVAGVPIAFCFGIGAVCYLAFSTHVPVTVVIGRMDEGMSSLVLVSVPLFVLLGCVLDVTGMGKAIVDFLASLLGHIKAGMSYVLLGSLFIVSGISGSKVSDMATVAPALFPEMKRRGHKPREMVALLATGAAMADTVPPSIVLIVLGAVAGVSIAGLFQAGFVVAMVLLAVLLVMARWKARNEDMHGARRAPMRMVGRFLLVAAPALVLPFIIRSAVGEGVATATEVSTVAVVYALFVGHVLYGGIGLRRFY
;
A
#
# COMPACT_ATOMS: atom_id res chain seq x y z
N GLU A 1 30.50 7.04 -8.12
CA GLU A 1 30.81 5.95 -7.17
C GLU A 1 31.46 4.72 -7.81
N TRP A 2 32.24 4.86 -8.90
CA TRP A 2 32.89 3.71 -9.53
C TRP A 2 33.99 3.08 -8.66
N TYR A 3 34.58 3.88 -7.77
CA TYR A 3 35.66 3.47 -6.86
C TYR A 3 35.16 2.77 -5.59
N ILE A 4 33.84 2.76 -5.35
CA ILE A 4 33.24 2.13 -4.17
C ILE A 4 32.72 0.77 -4.62
N HIS A 5 33.20 -0.30 -4.00
CA HIS A 5 32.77 -1.68 -4.30
C HIS A 5 31.80 -2.19 -3.24
N THR A 6 30.82 -3.00 -3.66
CA THR A 6 29.87 -3.62 -2.73
C THR A 6 30.59 -4.69 -1.89
N PRO A 7 30.38 -4.76 -0.56
CA PRO A 7 31.12 -5.68 0.31
C PRO A 7 30.90 -7.17 0.02
N ALA A 8 29.72 -7.54 -0.49
CA ALA A 8 29.31 -8.94 -0.65
C ALA A 8 29.66 -9.55 -2.02
N LEU A 9 29.62 -8.75 -3.09
CA LEU A 9 29.78 -9.22 -4.47
C LEU A 9 31.00 -8.60 -5.18
N ASP A 10 31.73 -7.70 -4.50
CA ASP A 10 32.85 -6.90 -5.04
C ASP A 10 32.51 -6.15 -6.34
N MET A 11 31.22 -5.92 -6.59
CA MET A 11 30.76 -5.20 -7.78
C MET A 11 30.89 -3.69 -7.57
N PRO A 12 31.21 -2.92 -8.64
CA PRO A 12 31.19 -1.46 -8.57
C PRO A 12 29.80 -0.95 -8.15
N ASN A 13 29.75 -0.06 -7.17
CA ASN A 13 28.50 0.52 -6.65
C ASN A 13 27.77 1.38 -7.71
N SER A 14 28.46 1.73 -8.81
CA SER A 14 27.87 2.35 -9.98
C SER A 14 26.72 1.54 -10.57
N PHE A 15 26.74 0.20 -10.50
CA PHE A 15 25.61 -0.62 -10.95
C PHE A 15 24.35 -0.35 -10.11
N ARG A 16 24.48 -0.30 -8.78
CA ARG A 16 23.36 0.03 -7.89
C ARG A 16 22.82 1.43 -8.19
N VAL A 17 23.68 2.44 -8.23
CA VAL A 17 23.28 3.84 -8.48
C VAL A 17 22.68 4.03 -9.87
N SER A 18 23.15 3.29 -10.87
CA SER A 18 22.61 3.36 -12.23
C SER A 18 21.14 2.95 -12.31
N SER A 19 20.69 2.03 -11.45
CA SER A 19 19.27 1.62 -11.37
C SER A 19 18.36 2.77 -10.91
N ILE A 20 18.85 3.59 -9.96
CA ILE A 20 18.15 4.78 -9.46
C ILE A 20 18.03 5.82 -10.56
N ALA A 21 19.16 6.11 -11.24
CA ALA A 21 19.20 7.06 -12.34
C ALA A 21 18.29 6.62 -13.50
N PHE A 22 18.33 5.34 -13.87
CA PHE A 22 17.45 4.77 -14.88
C PHE A 22 15.98 4.92 -14.48
N GLY A 23 15.62 4.60 -13.24
CA GLY A 23 14.26 4.77 -12.72
C GLY A 23 13.76 6.21 -12.83
N PHE A 24 14.58 7.19 -12.45
CA PHE A 24 14.24 8.62 -12.60
C PHE A 24 14.07 9.04 -14.06
N ILE A 25 14.97 8.62 -14.95
CA ILE A 25 14.91 8.95 -16.38
C ILE A 25 13.68 8.30 -17.01
N ALA A 26 13.40 7.03 -16.71
CA ALA A 26 12.25 6.31 -17.21
C ALA A 26 10.94 6.93 -16.71
N MET A 27 10.87 7.30 -15.42
CA MET A 27 9.71 7.98 -14.84
C MET A 27 9.50 9.34 -15.51
N LEU A 28 10.55 10.15 -15.65
CA LEU A 28 10.49 11.44 -16.34
C LEU A 28 10.03 11.27 -17.80
N GLY A 29 10.57 10.28 -18.51
CA GLY A 29 10.17 9.94 -19.87
C GLY A 29 8.69 9.58 -19.95
N MET A 30 8.19 8.71 -19.05
CA MET A 30 6.77 8.39 -18.97
C MET A 30 5.90 9.62 -18.71
N VAL A 31 6.29 10.47 -17.75
CA VAL A 31 5.55 11.70 -17.44
C VAL A 31 5.50 12.64 -18.64
N LEU A 32 6.61 12.85 -19.34
CA LEU A 32 6.68 13.71 -20.52
C LEU A 32 5.84 13.16 -21.68
N ILE A 33 5.92 11.85 -21.94
CA ILE A 33 5.10 11.18 -22.96
C ILE A 33 3.60 11.30 -22.61
N TYR A 34 3.25 11.05 -21.35
CA TYR A 34 1.88 11.14 -20.89
C TYR A 34 1.34 12.57 -20.99
N ALA A 35 2.12 13.56 -20.54
CA ALA A 35 1.78 14.97 -20.63
C ALA A 35 1.59 15.41 -22.09
N GLY A 36 2.49 14.99 -22.99
CA GLY A 36 2.38 15.31 -24.41
C GLY A 36 1.16 14.71 -25.11
N ARG A 37 0.60 13.61 -24.59
CA ARG A 37 -0.62 12.97 -25.13
C ARG A 37 -1.92 13.49 -24.55
N THR A 38 -1.90 13.97 -23.30
CA THR A 38 -3.12 14.26 -22.54
C THR A 38 -3.36 15.75 -22.31
N VAL A 39 -2.32 16.58 -22.31
CA VAL A 39 -2.37 18.00 -21.96
C VAL A 39 -2.17 18.87 -23.21
N ARG A 40 -2.83 20.03 -23.25
CA ARG A 40 -2.63 21.01 -24.33
C ARG A 40 -1.22 21.58 -24.25
N LYS A 41 -0.58 21.80 -25.40
CA LYS A 41 0.78 22.37 -25.48
C LYS A 41 0.90 23.73 -24.80
N THR A 42 -0.17 24.52 -24.79
CA THR A 42 -0.26 25.82 -24.11
C THR A 42 -0.13 25.66 -22.59
N ASP A 43 -0.83 24.69 -22.02
CA ASP A 43 -0.86 24.46 -20.58
C ASP A 43 0.49 23.90 -20.10
N LEU A 44 1.12 23.06 -20.93
CA LEU A 44 2.48 22.57 -20.67
C LEU A 44 3.51 23.71 -20.72
N ALA A 45 3.44 24.60 -21.71
CA ALA A 45 4.32 25.75 -21.80
C ALA A 45 4.12 26.70 -20.61
N LEU A 46 2.86 26.96 -20.23
CA LEU A 46 2.53 27.78 -19.07
C LEU A 46 3.06 27.17 -17.76
N ALA A 47 2.95 25.85 -17.60
CA ALA A 47 3.50 25.15 -16.46
C ALA A 47 5.03 25.28 -16.37
N VAL A 48 5.74 25.14 -17.50
CA VAL A 48 7.20 25.31 -17.56
C VAL A 48 7.59 26.74 -17.18
N VAL A 49 6.89 27.74 -17.71
CA VAL A 49 7.12 29.16 -17.39
C VAL A 49 6.86 29.44 -15.91
N LEU A 50 5.76 28.91 -15.36
CA LEU A 50 5.41 29.08 -13.95
C LEU A 50 6.48 28.48 -13.03
N VAL A 51 6.92 27.25 -13.31
CA VAL A 51 7.97 26.59 -12.54
C VAL A 51 9.30 27.35 -12.65
N ALA A 52 9.67 27.82 -13.84
CA ALA A 52 10.87 28.64 -14.04
C ALA A 52 10.79 29.98 -13.30
N ALA A 53 9.62 30.62 -13.29
CA ALA A 53 9.39 31.86 -12.55
C ALA A 53 9.52 31.66 -11.03
N ILE A 54 8.94 30.58 -10.50
CA ILE A 54 9.07 30.21 -9.08
C ILE A 54 10.54 29.94 -8.72
N ALA A 55 11.24 29.13 -9.54
CA ALA A 55 12.65 28.84 -9.32
C ALA A 55 13.52 30.11 -9.39
N GLY A 56 13.25 30.99 -10.35
CA GLY A 56 13.93 32.28 -10.49
C GLY A 56 13.68 33.20 -9.31
N ALA A 57 12.45 33.27 -8.80
CA ALA A 57 12.11 34.00 -7.59
C ALA A 57 12.85 33.44 -6.37
N CYS A 58 12.86 32.12 -6.17
CA CYS A 58 13.61 31.47 -5.10
C CYS A 58 15.12 31.75 -5.20
N TRP A 59 15.68 31.77 -6.40
CA TRP A 59 17.08 32.10 -6.63
C TRP A 59 17.39 33.57 -6.31
N ALA A 60 16.55 34.50 -6.76
CA ALA A 60 16.72 35.93 -6.49
C ALA A 60 16.58 36.25 -4.98
N LEU A 61 15.67 35.56 -4.28
CA LEU A 61 15.49 35.69 -2.83
C LEU A 61 16.47 34.82 -2.02
N SER A 62 17.31 33.99 -2.63
CA SER A 62 18.27 33.13 -1.92
C SER A 62 19.12 33.86 -0.87
N PRO A 63 19.73 35.05 -1.11
CA PRO A 63 20.52 35.73 -0.08
C PRO A 63 19.68 36.25 1.10
N GLN A 64 18.37 36.45 0.91
CA GLN A 64 17.44 36.84 1.97
C GLN A 64 16.94 35.61 2.72
N LEU A 65 16.63 34.53 2.00
CA LEU A 65 16.23 33.24 2.58
C LEU A 65 17.33 32.72 3.49
N MET A 66 18.59 32.73 3.08
CA MET A 66 19.69 32.23 3.94
C MET A 66 19.82 32.95 5.29
N LYS A 67 19.37 34.21 5.39
CA LYS A 67 19.37 34.97 6.65
C LYS A 67 18.27 34.54 7.62
N LEU A 68 17.18 33.94 7.12
CA LEU A 68 16.04 33.49 7.92
C LEU A 68 16.30 32.19 8.70
N GLY A 69 17.46 31.55 8.50
CA GLY A 69 17.88 30.38 9.27
C GLY A 69 16.87 29.23 9.22
N THR A 70 16.41 28.77 10.39
CA THR A 70 15.48 27.64 10.53
C THR A 70 14.04 27.98 10.11
N ALA A 71 13.67 29.26 10.01
CA ALA A 71 12.32 29.66 9.59
C ALA A 71 12.01 29.25 8.13
N ASN A 72 13.04 29.08 7.29
CA ASN A 72 12.90 28.58 5.92
C ASN A 72 12.32 27.17 5.86
N ILE A 73 12.51 26.35 6.90
CA ILE A 73 11.91 25.02 6.96
C ILE A 73 10.39 25.14 6.93
N GLY A 74 9.81 26.11 7.65
CA GLY A 74 8.36 26.36 7.59
C GLY A 74 7.91 26.83 6.20
N ILE A 75 8.69 27.71 5.55
CA ILE A 75 8.35 28.24 4.23
C ILE A 75 8.33 27.13 3.17
N PHE A 76 9.38 26.30 3.10
CA PHE A 76 9.50 25.28 2.06
C PHE A 76 8.78 23.97 2.40
N LEU A 77 8.77 23.55 3.67
CA LEU A 77 8.21 22.25 4.06
C LEU A 77 6.73 22.32 4.44
N ILE A 78 6.21 23.50 4.81
CA ILE A 78 4.78 23.70 5.10
C ILE A 78 4.15 24.54 3.99
N GLY A 79 4.67 25.73 3.72
CA GLY A 79 4.09 26.66 2.74
C GLY A 79 4.10 26.10 1.31
N PHE A 80 5.28 25.80 0.79
CA PHE A 80 5.43 25.28 -0.57
C PHE A 80 4.78 23.90 -0.74
N VAL A 81 4.94 22.99 0.23
CA VAL A 81 4.26 21.69 0.23
C VAL A 81 2.74 21.83 0.19
N ALA A 82 2.15 22.76 0.96
CA ALA A 82 0.71 23.01 0.95
C ALA A 82 0.24 23.51 -0.42
N VAL A 83 0.99 24.41 -1.06
CA VAL A 83 0.69 24.88 -2.43
C VAL A 83 0.74 23.73 -3.43
N CYS A 84 1.79 22.90 -3.39
CA CYS A 84 1.90 21.71 -4.25
C CYS A 84 0.76 20.72 -4.02
N LEU A 85 0.34 20.52 -2.76
CA LEU A 85 -0.76 19.64 -2.40
C LEU A 85 -2.11 20.15 -2.93
N VAL A 86 -2.38 21.45 -2.80
CA VAL A 86 -3.58 22.09 -3.38
C VAL A 86 -3.56 22.03 -4.91
N ALA A 87 -2.38 22.08 -5.53
CA ALA A 87 -2.19 21.87 -6.96
C ALA A 87 -2.36 20.40 -7.40
N GLY A 88 -2.62 19.47 -6.46
CA GLY A 88 -2.85 18.05 -6.75
C GLY A 88 -1.59 17.23 -7.02
N VAL A 89 -0.41 17.75 -6.67
CA VAL A 89 0.86 17.00 -6.77
C VAL A 89 0.85 15.87 -5.72
N PRO A 90 1.29 14.63 -6.06
CA PRO A 90 1.34 13.55 -5.08
C PRO A 90 2.25 13.90 -3.90
N ILE A 91 1.80 13.58 -2.68
CA ILE A 91 2.39 14.02 -1.41
C ILE A 91 3.90 13.74 -1.34
N ALA A 92 4.36 12.57 -1.81
CA ALA A 92 5.76 12.20 -1.82
C ALA A 92 6.64 13.17 -2.63
N PHE A 93 6.15 13.64 -3.79
CA PHE A 93 6.84 14.62 -4.61
C PHE A 93 6.78 16.03 -3.99
N CYS A 94 5.68 16.39 -3.32
CA CYS A 94 5.60 17.67 -2.60
C CYS A 94 6.73 17.78 -1.57
N PHE A 95 6.88 16.78 -0.70
CA PHE A 95 7.95 16.76 0.30
C PHE A 95 9.35 16.67 -0.32
N GLY A 96 9.52 15.85 -1.36
CA GLY A 96 10.79 15.72 -2.07
C GLY A 96 11.26 17.03 -2.71
N ILE A 97 10.39 17.69 -3.47
CA ILE A 97 10.69 18.98 -4.11
C ILE A 97 10.88 20.06 -3.04
N GLY A 98 10.05 20.08 -1.99
CA GLY A 98 10.21 21.01 -0.87
C GLY A 98 11.58 20.90 -0.19
N ALA A 99 12.05 19.67 0.07
CA ALA A 99 13.37 19.42 0.63
C ALA A 99 14.49 19.84 -0.31
N VAL A 100 14.38 19.56 -1.62
CA VAL A 100 15.37 19.99 -2.63
C VAL A 100 15.42 21.51 -2.74
N CYS A 101 14.27 22.19 -2.79
CA CYS A 101 14.19 23.64 -2.83
C CYS A 101 14.80 24.29 -1.58
N TYR A 102 14.52 23.74 -0.39
CA TYR A 102 15.13 24.19 0.86
C TYR A 102 16.66 24.07 0.81
N LEU A 103 17.18 22.91 0.40
CA LEU A 103 18.63 22.71 0.34
C LEU A 103 19.29 23.62 -0.71
N ALA A 104 18.68 23.74 -1.90
CA ALA A 104 19.22 24.49 -3.02
C ALA A 104 19.21 26.02 -2.81
N PHE A 105 18.21 26.57 -2.13
CA PHE A 105 18.01 28.02 -2.04
C PHE A 105 18.19 28.61 -0.63
N SER A 106 18.21 27.80 0.43
CA SER A 106 18.32 28.27 1.82
C SER A 106 19.53 27.75 2.58
N THR A 107 20.34 26.86 2.00
CA THR A 107 21.52 26.31 2.67
C THR A 107 22.74 26.25 1.75
N HIS A 108 23.92 26.06 2.34
CA HIS A 108 25.16 25.75 1.62
C HIS A 108 25.39 24.23 1.46
N VAL A 109 24.44 23.39 1.89
CA VAL A 109 24.59 21.94 1.81
C VAL A 109 24.47 21.51 0.34
N PRO A 110 25.42 20.71 -0.18
CA PRO A 110 25.34 20.21 -1.54
C PRO A 110 24.04 19.42 -1.78
N VAL A 111 23.32 19.73 -2.86
CA VAL A 111 22.09 19.01 -3.25
C VAL A 111 22.37 17.51 -3.53
N THR A 112 23.63 17.16 -3.80
CA THR A 112 24.09 15.77 -3.94
C THR A 112 23.83 14.92 -2.70
N VAL A 113 23.70 15.52 -1.50
CA VAL A 113 23.31 14.81 -0.27
C VAL A 113 21.94 14.15 -0.42
N VAL A 114 21.02 14.72 -1.20
CA VAL A 114 19.70 14.12 -1.46
C VAL A 114 19.85 12.76 -2.12
N ILE A 115 20.75 12.64 -3.09
CA ILE A 115 21.01 11.37 -3.80
C ILE A 115 21.53 10.32 -2.81
N GLY A 116 22.47 10.69 -1.94
CA GLY A 116 23.00 9.79 -0.91
C GLY A 116 21.93 9.33 0.09
N ARG A 117 21.04 10.23 0.53
CA ARG A 117 19.93 9.89 1.44
C ARG A 117 18.87 9.01 0.78
N MET A 118 18.61 9.20 -0.50
CA MET A 118 17.72 8.33 -1.27
C MET A 118 18.29 6.91 -1.41
N ASP A 119 19.58 6.79 -1.71
CA ASP A 119 20.27 5.50 -1.82
C ASP A 119 20.33 4.77 -0.46
N GLU A 120 20.64 5.48 0.62
CA GLU A 120 20.61 4.95 1.99
C GLU A 120 19.21 4.42 2.36
N GLY A 121 18.16 5.20 2.06
CA GLY A 121 16.78 4.80 2.33
C GLY A 121 16.32 3.55 1.56
N MET A 122 16.74 3.42 0.30
CA MET A 122 16.41 2.23 -0.52
C MET A 122 17.25 1.00 -0.17
N SER A 123 18.39 1.16 0.47
CA SER A 123 19.30 0.06 0.83
C SER A 123 18.85 -0.74 2.07
N SER A 124 17.68 -0.44 2.63
CA SER A 124 17.16 -1.15 3.80
C SER A 124 16.71 -2.58 3.45
N LEU A 125 17.34 -3.58 4.07
CA LEU A 125 16.97 -5.00 3.93
C LEU A 125 15.51 -5.29 4.31
N VAL A 126 14.92 -4.44 5.16
CA VAL A 126 13.50 -4.53 5.52
C VAL A 126 12.59 -4.32 4.30
N LEU A 127 12.99 -3.43 3.38
CA LEU A 127 12.18 -3.13 2.19
C LEU A 127 12.09 -4.30 1.22
N VAL A 128 12.97 -5.31 1.31
CA VAL A 128 12.86 -6.57 0.55
C VAL A 128 11.58 -7.33 0.88
N SER A 129 11.03 -7.18 2.09
CA SER A 129 9.75 -7.77 2.46
C SER A 129 8.56 -7.19 1.67
N VAL A 130 8.65 -5.94 1.22
CA VAL A 130 7.56 -5.26 0.47
C VAL A 130 7.22 -5.99 -0.84
N PRO A 131 8.16 -6.19 -1.79
CA PRO A 131 7.85 -6.93 -3.02
C PRO A 131 7.45 -8.37 -2.76
N LEU A 132 7.95 -9.01 -1.69
CA LEU A 132 7.54 -10.37 -1.31
C LEU A 132 6.08 -10.42 -0.82
N PHE A 133 5.63 -9.47 0.01
CA PHE A 133 4.23 -9.36 0.41
C PHE A 133 3.31 -8.97 -0.76
N VAL A 134 3.77 -8.11 -1.67
CA VAL A 134 3.04 -7.82 -2.92
C VAL A 134 2.90 -9.09 -3.76
N LEU A 135 3.98 -9.85 -3.95
CA LEU A 135 3.97 -11.12 -4.66
C LEU A 135 3.02 -12.12 -3.99
N LEU A 136 3.05 -12.22 -2.66
CA LEU A 136 2.11 -13.04 -1.89
C LEU A 136 0.65 -12.66 -2.18
N GLY A 137 0.35 -11.36 -2.19
CA GLY A 137 -0.96 -10.84 -2.59
C GLY A 137 -1.39 -11.28 -3.98
N CYS A 138 -0.48 -11.15 -4.96
CA CYS A 138 -0.74 -11.63 -6.33
C CYS A 138 -0.98 -13.14 -6.39
N VAL A 139 -0.22 -13.94 -5.62
CA VAL A 139 -0.43 -15.40 -5.53
C VAL A 139 -1.81 -15.70 -4.95
N LEU A 140 -2.24 -15.00 -3.90
CA LEU A 140 -3.56 -15.18 -3.30
C LEU A 140 -4.71 -14.90 -4.27
N ASP A 141 -4.58 -13.85 -5.08
CA ASP A 141 -5.56 -13.46 -6.09
C ASP A 141 -5.64 -14.51 -7.21
N VAL A 142 -4.48 -14.88 -7.79
CA VAL A 142 -4.42 -15.79 -8.94
C VAL A 142 -4.82 -17.23 -8.57
N THR A 143 -4.50 -17.68 -7.36
CA THR A 143 -4.86 -19.02 -6.87
C THR A 143 -6.32 -19.12 -6.42
N GLY A 144 -7.02 -18.00 -6.20
CA GLY A 144 -8.39 -18.01 -5.72
C GLY A 144 -8.54 -18.28 -4.22
N MET A 145 -7.43 -18.28 -3.46
CA MET A 145 -7.47 -18.34 -1.99
C MET A 145 -8.29 -17.21 -1.39
N GLY A 146 -8.14 -16.00 -1.92
CA GLY A 146 -8.91 -14.84 -1.47
C GLY A 146 -10.42 -15.02 -1.66
N LYS A 147 -10.82 -15.59 -2.80
CA LYS A 147 -12.23 -15.95 -3.05
C LYS A 147 -12.73 -16.99 -2.04
N ALA A 148 -11.91 -17.99 -1.69
CA ALA A 148 -12.30 -18.99 -0.69
C ALA A 148 -12.57 -18.36 0.70
N ILE A 149 -11.78 -17.35 1.10
CA ILE A 149 -12.02 -16.58 2.34
C ILE A 149 -13.36 -15.84 2.25
N VAL A 150 -13.63 -15.17 1.14
CA VAL A 150 -14.89 -14.44 0.92
C VAL A 150 -16.08 -15.40 0.96
N ASP A 151 -16.01 -16.54 0.27
CA ASP A 151 -17.07 -17.54 0.23
C ASP A 151 -17.34 -18.14 1.61
N PHE A 152 -16.28 -18.40 2.39
CA PHE A 152 -16.40 -18.83 3.79
C PHE A 152 -17.13 -17.79 4.65
N LEU A 153 -16.69 -16.53 4.63
CA LEU A 153 -17.33 -15.47 5.39
C LEU A 153 -18.77 -15.22 4.92
N ALA A 154 -19.03 -15.29 3.62
CA ALA A 154 -20.37 -15.17 3.05
C ALA A 154 -21.29 -16.29 3.54
N SER A 155 -20.79 -17.52 3.66
CA SER A 155 -21.55 -18.64 4.21
C SER A 155 -21.90 -18.45 5.69
N LEU A 156 -21.01 -17.81 6.46
CA LEU A 156 -21.15 -17.60 7.89
C LEU A 156 -22.04 -16.39 8.22
N LEU A 157 -21.84 -15.26 7.53
CA LEU A 157 -22.41 -13.95 7.88
C LEU A 157 -23.35 -13.39 6.82
N GLY A 158 -23.41 -13.99 5.63
CA GLY A 158 -24.24 -13.47 4.54
C GLY A 158 -25.75 -13.54 4.79
N HIS A 159 -26.21 -14.28 5.80
CA HIS A 159 -27.62 -14.44 6.12
C HIS A 159 -28.12 -13.47 7.21
N ILE A 160 -27.22 -12.72 7.86
CA ILE A 160 -27.60 -11.76 8.90
C ILE A 160 -27.76 -10.35 8.32
N LYS A 161 -28.46 -9.50 9.05
CA LYS A 161 -28.63 -8.08 8.71
C LYS A 161 -27.29 -7.34 8.73
N ALA A 162 -27.01 -6.52 7.72
CA ALA A 162 -25.68 -6.01 7.40
C ALA A 162 -24.65 -7.07 6.96
N GLY A 163 -25.09 -8.29 6.65
CA GLY A 163 -24.23 -9.45 6.41
C GLY A 163 -23.22 -9.23 5.30
N MET A 164 -23.65 -8.69 4.16
CA MET A 164 -22.72 -8.41 3.04
C MET A 164 -21.65 -7.37 3.41
N SER A 165 -22.01 -6.36 4.21
CA SER A 165 -21.06 -5.36 4.70
C SER A 165 -20.03 -5.99 5.65
N TYR A 166 -20.46 -6.91 6.51
CA TYR A 166 -19.57 -7.66 7.40
C TYR A 166 -18.64 -8.60 6.64
N VAL A 167 -19.16 -9.25 5.61
CA VAL A 167 -18.35 -10.09 4.73
C VAL A 167 -17.30 -9.23 4.02
N LEU A 168 -17.66 -8.05 3.52
CA LEU A 168 -16.70 -7.14 2.88
C LEU A 168 -15.60 -6.71 3.84
N LEU A 169 -15.97 -6.15 5.00
CA LEU A 169 -15.04 -5.63 5.99
C LEU A 169 -14.17 -6.75 6.59
N GLY A 170 -14.78 -7.90 6.90
CA GLY A 170 -14.06 -9.06 7.43
C GLY A 170 -13.12 -9.67 6.40
N SER A 171 -13.52 -9.76 5.13
CA SER A 171 -12.65 -10.26 4.06
C SER A 171 -11.47 -9.33 3.84
N LEU A 172 -11.71 -8.00 3.80
CA LEU A 172 -10.62 -7.02 3.71
C LEU A 172 -9.67 -7.14 4.91
N PHE A 173 -10.19 -7.26 6.13
CA PHE A 173 -9.37 -7.42 7.32
C PHE A 173 -8.49 -8.68 7.25
N ILE A 174 -9.05 -9.83 6.87
CA ILE A 174 -8.31 -11.09 6.81
C ILE A 174 -7.31 -11.10 5.65
N VAL A 175 -7.73 -10.71 4.44
CA VAL A 175 -6.88 -10.72 3.24
C VAL A 175 -5.74 -9.70 3.36
N SER A 176 -6.03 -8.51 3.91
CA SER A 176 -5.00 -7.51 4.24
C SER A 176 -3.99 -8.04 5.23
N GLY A 177 -4.42 -8.87 6.19
CA GLY A 177 -3.55 -9.58 7.12
C GLY A 177 -2.66 -10.64 6.46
N ILE A 178 -2.70 -10.79 5.13
CA ILE A 178 -1.82 -11.64 4.35
C ILE A 178 -1.01 -10.80 3.35
N SER A 179 -1.70 -10.03 2.51
CA SER A 179 -1.10 -9.30 1.40
C SER A 179 -0.39 -8.01 1.84
N GLY A 180 -0.87 -7.37 2.92
CA GLY A 180 -0.41 -6.05 3.35
C GLY A 180 -0.54 -4.92 2.33
N SER A 181 -1.37 -5.10 1.30
CA SER A 181 -1.54 -4.18 0.17
C SER A 181 -3.02 -3.92 -0.10
N LYS A 182 -3.48 -2.70 0.22
CA LYS A 182 -4.88 -2.31 -0.02
C LYS A 182 -5.35 -2.50 -1.44
N VAL A 183 -4.47 -2.33 -2.44
CA VAL A 183 -4.83 -2.45 -3.86
C VAL A 183 -5.09 -3.91 -4.20
N SER A 184 -4.25 -4.80 -3.69
CA SER A 184 -4.40 -6.26 -3.83
C SER A 184 -5.66 -6.75 -3.12
N ASP A 185 -5.91 -6.26 -1.90
CA ASP A 185 -7.08 -6.65 -1.10
C ASP A 185 -8.39 -6.27 -1.80
N MET A 186 -8.47 -5.04 -2.33
CA MET A 186 -9.62 -4.58 -3.09
C MET A 186 -9.81 -5.38 -4.39
N ALA A 187 -8.72 -5.67 -5.11
CA ALA A 187 -8.76 -6.47 -6.34
C ALA A 187 -9.26 -7.89 -6.08
N THR A 188 -8.95 -8.45 -4.92
CA THR A 188 -9.37 -9.80 -4.52
C THR A 188 -10.83 -9.84 -4.06
N VAL A 189 -11.22 -8.92 -3.18
CA VAL A 189 -12.52 -8.98 -2.47
C VAL A 189 -13.65 -8.37 -3.29
N ALA A 190 -13.42 -7.25 -3.97
CA ALA A 190 -14.49 -6.52 -4.65
C ALA A 190 -15.16 -7.34 -5.79
N PRO A 191 -14.41 -8.02 -6.69
CA PRO A 191 -15.04 -8.82 -7.76
C PRO A 191 -15.84 -10.01 -7.24
N ALA A 192 -15.42 -10.61 -6.12
CA ALA A 192 -16.11 -11.73 -5.51
C ALA A 192 -17.45 -11.31 -4.86
N LEU A 193 -17.51 -10.11 -4.27
CA LEU A 193 -18.65 -9.68 -3.45
C LEU A 193 -19.60 -8.71 -4.15
N PHE A 194 -19.09 -7.83 -5.02
CA PHE A 194 -19.88 -6.76 -5.63
C PHE A 194 -21.06 -7.26 -6.48
N PRO A 195 -20.93 -8.33 -7.30
CA PRO A 195 -22.07 -8.87 -8.05
C PRO A 195 -23.22 -9.31 -7.14
N GLU A 196 -22.91 -10.01 -6.04
CA GLU A 196 -23.90 -10.47 -5.07
C GLU A 196 -24.50 -9.32 -4.27
N MET A 197 -23.71 -8.32 -3.89
CA MET A 197 -24.22 -7.11 -3.24
C MET A 197 -25.20 -6.36 -4.16
N LYS A 198 -24.87 -6.22 -5.45
CA LYS A 198 -25.75 -5.59 -6.42
C LYS A 198 -27.05 -6.37 -6.61
N ARG A 199 -26.97 -7.71 -6.65
CA ARG A 199 -28.15 -8.60 -6.71
C ARG A 199 -29.07 -8.44 -5.51
N ARG A 200 -28.52 -8.14 -4.33
CA ARG A 200 -29.27 -7.85 -3.09
C ARG A 200 -29.73 -6.39 -2.97
N GLY A 201 -29.59 -5.60 -4.04
CA GLY A 201 -30.09 -4.23 -4.09
C GLY A 201 -29.17 -3.17 -3.49
N HIS A 202 -27.92 -3.49 -3.14
CA HIS A 202 -26.98 -2.47 -2.69
C HIS A 202 -26.62 -1.50 -3.82
N LYS A 203 -26.62 -0.20 -3.49
CA LYS A 203 -26.28 0.86 -4.46
C LYS A 203 -24.78 0.90 -4.71
N PRO A 204 -24.31 1.06 -5.97
CA PRO A 204 -22.88 1.12 -6.29
C PRO A 204 -22.09 2.15 -5.48
N ARG A 205 -22.65 3.35 -5.28
CA ARG A 205 -22.03 4.42 -4.48
C ARG A 205 -21.72 3.98 -3.05
N GLU A 206 -22.61 3.19 -2.47
CA GLU A 206 -22.46 2.71 -1.10
C GLU A 206 -21.43 1.59 -0.99
N MET A 207 -21.39 0.71 -1.99
CA MET A 207 -20.40 -0.36 -2.07
C MET A 207 -18.99 0.21 -2.22
N VAL A 208 -18.81 1.23 -3.07
CA VAL A 208 -17.53 1.93 -3.25
C VAL A 208 -17.12 2.66 -1.97
N ALA A 209 -18.06 3.34 -1.30
CA ALA A 209 -17.77 4.01 -0.03
C ALA A 209 -17.32 3.03 1.06
N LEU A 210 -18.00 1.89 1.19
CA LEU A 210 -17.64 0.86 2.18
C LEU A 210 -16.31 0.17 1.84
N LEU A 211 -16.05 -0.10 0.55
CA LEU A 211 -14.77 -0.63 0.09
C LEU A 211 -13.64 0.35 0.39
N ALA A 212 -13.83 1.64 0.11
CA ALA A 212 -12.82 2.67 0.33
C ALA A 212 -12.50 2.86 1.82
N THR A 213 -13.51 2.90 2.69
CA THR A 213 -13.28 3.01 4.14
C THR A 213 -12.71 1.72 4.72
N GLY A 214 -13.13 0.55 4.23
CA GLY A 214 -12.53 -0.73 4.59
C GLY A 214 -11.06 -0.85 4.15
N ALA A 215 -10.72 -0.35 2.97
CA ALA A 215 -9.34 -0.31 2.48
C ALA A 215 -8.47 0.65 3.30
N ALA A 216 -9.02 1.77 3.78
CA ALA A 216 -8.31 2.65 4.70
C ALA A 216 -8.04 1.98 6.07
N MET A 217 -8.97 1.16 6.56
CA MET A 217 -8.75 0.32 7.74
C MET A 217 -7.69 -0.76 7.46
N ALA A 218 -7.75 -1.41 6.29
CA ALA A 218 -6.81 -2.46 5.87
C ALA A 218 -5.34 -1.98 5.92
N ASP A 219 -5.05 -0.72 5.58
CA ASP A 219 -3.70 -0.15 5.69
C ASP A 219 -3.09 -0.24 7.11
N THR A 220 -3.91 -0.42 8.15
CA THR A 220 -3.46 -0.60 9.55
C THR A 220 -3.36 -2.06 9.98
N VAL A 221 -3.89 -3.00 9.20
CA VAL A 221 -3.88 -4.44 9.52
C VAL A 221 -2.49 -5.04 9.23
N PRO A 222 -1.82 -5.66 10.21
CA PRO A 222 -0.53 -6.31 9.99
C PRO A 222 -0.64 -7.67 9.26
N PRO A 223 0.33 -8.02 8.39
CA PRO A 223 1.46 -7.19 7.95
C PRO A 223 0.96 -6.07 7.04
N SER A 224 1.45 -4.84 7.22
CA SER A 224 1.09 -3.72 6.35
C SER A 224 2.34 -3.15 5.71
N ILE A 225 2.36 -3.04 4.38
CA ILE A 225 3.48 -2.45 3.63
C ILE A 225 3.74 -1.01 4.10
N VAL A 226 2.68 -0.25 4.41
CA VAL A 226 2.80 1.12 4.90
C VAL A 226 3.52 1.15 6.26
N LEU A 227 3.17 0.24 7.18
CA LEU A 227 3.84 0.12 8.47
C LEU A 227 5.29 -0.35 8.34
N ILE A 228 5.58 -1.26 7.41
CA ILE A 228 6.95 -1.73 7.12
C ILE A 228 7.81 -0.57 6.61
N VAL A 229 7.32 0.20 5.64
CA VAL A 229 8.04 1.36 5.09
C VAL A 229 8.24 2.43 6.17
N LEU A 230 7.22 2.69 7.00
CA LEU A 230 7.32 3.61 8.13
C LEU A 230 8.40 3.16 9.12
N GLY A 231 8.41 1.88 9.50
CA GLY A 231 9.41 1.31 10.41
C GLY A 231 10.83 1.41 9.84
N ALA A 232 10.99 1.12 8.55
CA ALA A 232 12.27 1.20 7.85
C ALA A 232 12.82 2.63 7.80
N VAL A 233 11.95 3.63 7.53
CA VAL A 233 12.37 5.03 7.40
C VAL A 233 12.54 5.73 8.76
N ALA A 234 11.64 5.47 9.71
CA ALA A 234 11.66 6.11 11.03
C ALA A 234 12.58 5.39 12.03
N GLY A 235 13.15 4.24 11.68
CA GLY A 235 13.96 3.42 12.59
C GLY A 235 13.15 2.83 13.76
N VAL A 236 11.84 2.66 13.57
CA VAL A 236 10.93 2.13 14.59
C VAL A 236 10.76 0.63 14.41
N SER A 237 10.66 -0.12 15.52
CA SER A 237 10.44 -1.57 15.49
C SER A 237 9.18 -1.96 14.71
N ILE A 238 9.35 -2.81 13.70
CA ILE A 238 8.25 -3.34 12.87
C ILE A 238 7.29 -4.18 13.73
N ALA A 239 7.82 -5.00 14.64
CA ALA A 239 7.00 -5.79 15.56
C ALA A 239 6.13 -4.88 16.44
N GLY A 240 6.71 -3.77 16.93
CA GLY A 240 5.96 -2.75 17.68
C GLY A 240 4.88 -2.07 16.85
N LEU A 241 5.21 -1.68 15.61
CA LEU A 241 4.24 -1.13 14.67
C LEU A 241 3.13 -2.11 14.33
N PHE A 242 3.42 -3.40 14.22
CA PHE A 242 2.41 -4.44 13.98
C PHE A 242 1.50 -4.62 15.18
N GLN A 243 2.04 -4.67 16.41
CA GLN A 243 1.20 -4.73 17.61
C GLN A 243 0.28 -3.50 17.73
N ALA A 244 0.83 -2.29 17.56
CA ALA A 244 0.04 -1.06 17.59
C ALA A 244 -0.98 -1.01 16.44
N GLY A 245 -0.56 -1.37 15.24
CA GLY A 245 -1.41 -1.42 14.04
C GLY A 245 -2.59 -2.36 14.21
N PHE A 246 -2.37 -3.55 14.79
CA PHE A 246 -3.46 -4.50 15.07
C PHE A 246 -4.52 -3.90 16.00
N VAL A 247 -4.11 -3.20 17.06
CA VAL A 247 -5.04 -2.54 17.99
C VAL A 247 -5.84 -1.46 17.25
N VAL A 248 -5.17 -0.61 16.47
CA VAL A 248 -5.84 0.44 15.68
C VAL A 248 -6.82 -0.18 14.67
N ALA A 249 -6.40 -1.22 13.96
CA ALA A 249 -7.22 -1.92 12.98
C ALA A 249 -8.48 -2.52 13.61
N MET A 250 -8.36 -3.12 14.79
CA MET A 250 -9.50 -3.68 15.53
C MET A 250 -10.50 -2.59 15.94
N VAL A 251 -10.01 -1.43 16.41
CA VAL A 251 -10.89 -0.29 16.75
C VAL A 251 -11.60 0.23 15.51
N LEU A 252 -10.87 0.44 14.41
CA LEU A 252 -11.45 0.90 13.14
C LEU A 252 -12.46 -0.11 12.59
N LEU A 253 -12.15 -1.41 12.64
CA LEU A 253 -13.06 -2.47 12.24
C LEU A 253 -14.34 -2.43 13.08
N ALA A 254 -14.22 -2.35 14.41
CA ALA A 254 -15.38 -2.28 15.30
C ALA A 254 -16.28 -1.07 14.98
N VAL A 255 -15.69 0.11 14.77
CA VAL A 255 -16.42 1.31 14.37
C VAL A 255 -17.13 1.11 13.03
N LEU A 256 -16.45 0.54 12.02
CA LEU A 256 -17.03 0.27 10.71
C LEU A 256 -18.15 -0.77 10.77
N LEU A 257 -18.03 -1.81 11.61
CA LEU A 257 -19.08 -2.81 11.83
C LEU A 257 -20.32 -2.17 12.48
N VAL A 258 -20.14 -1.34 13.50
CA VAL A 258 -21.24 -0.61 14.15
C VAL A 258 -21.94 0.34 13.15
N MET A 259 -21.16 1.10 12.38
CA MET A 259 -21.69 1.99 11.34
C MET A 259 -22.43 1.22 10.24
N ALA A 260 -21.88 0.09 9.78
CA ALA A 260 -22.53 -0.77 8.80
C ALA A 260 -23.88 -1.29 9.33
N ARG A 261 -23.92 -1.71 10.60
CA ARG A 261 -25.15 -2.20 11.24
C ARG A 261 -26.20 -1.11 11.44
N TRP A 262 -25.76 0.11 11.75
CA TRP A 262 -26.63 1.27 11.91
C TRP A 262 -27.26 1.65 10.57
N LYS A 263 -26.47 1.70 9.51
CA LYS A 263 -26.96 2.02 8.17
C LYS A 263 -27.89 0.95 7.61
N ALA A 264 -27.59 -0.32 7.85
CA ALA A 264 -28.40 -1.46 7.41
C ALA A 264 -29.71 -1.65 8.21
N ARG A 265 -30.10 -0.72 9.09
CA ARG A 265 -31.33 -0.85 9.92
C ARG A 265 -32.61 -1.01 9.10
N ASN A 266 -32.65 -0.47 7.88
CA ASN A 266 -33.82 -0.57 6.99
C ASN A 266 -33.56 -1.50 5.80
N GLU A 267 -32.57 -2.39 5.91
CA GLU A 267 -32.24 -3.34 4.84
C GLU A 267 -33.25 -4.49 4.79
N ASP A 268 -33.79 -4.76 3.60
CA ASP A 268 -34.69 -5.89 3.34
C ASP A 268 -33.92 -7.20 3.28
N MET A 269 -34.29 -8.14 4.15
CA MET A 269 -33.65 -9.47 4.25
C MET A 269 -34.44 -10.57 3.54
N HIS A 270 -35.43 -10.20 2.72
CA HIS A 270 -36.20 -11.16 1.95
C HIS A 270 -35.29 -11.92 0.96
N GLY A 271 -35.16 -13.24 1.16
CA GLY A 271 -34.31 -14.12 0.37
C GLY A 271 -32.96 -14.49 1.01
N ALA A 272 -32.59 -13.89 2.15
CA ALA A 272 -31.39 -14.27 2.89
C ALA A 272 -31.60 -15.64 3.58
N ARG A 273 -31.07 -16.72 2.99
CA ARG A 273 -31.11 -18.05 3.59
C ARG A 273 -29.78 -18.37 4.26
N ARG A 274 -29.85 -18.92 5.47
CA ARG A 274 -28.69 -19.45 6.19
C ARG A 274 -28.12 -20.65 5.43
N ALA A 275 -26.81 -20.64 5.20
CA ALA A 275 -26.13 -21.80 4.64
C ALA A 275 -26.19 -22.97 5.63
N PRO A 276 -26.42 -24.22 5.16
CA PRO A 276 -26.41 -25.38 6.05
C PRO A 276 -25.02 -25.56 6.68
N MET A 277 -24.96 -25.96 7.94
CA MET A 277 -23.69 -26.07 8.69
C MET A 277 -22.64 -26.97 8.01
N ARG A 278 -23.09 -28.01 7.30
CA ARG A 278 -22.20 -28.87 6.50
C ARG A 278 -21.48 -28.10 5.39
N MET A 279 -22.17 -27.12 4.78
CA MET A 279 -21.59 -26.27 3.73
C MET A 279 -20.62 -25.25 4.32
N VAL A 280 -20.94 -24.66 5.48
CA VAL A 280 -20.02 -23.78 6.21
C VAL A 280 -18.72 -24.52 6.56
N GLY A 281 -18.82 -25.74 7.08
CA GLY A 281 -17.65 -26.59 7.36
C GLY A 281 -16.82 -26.89 6.11
N ARG A 282 -17.46 -27.13 4.96
CA ARG A 282 -16.76 -27.34 3.69
C ARG A 282 -16.03 -26.08 3.23
N PHE A 283 -16.65 -24.92 3.31
CA PHE A 283 -15.97 -23.66 2.99
C PHE A 283 -14.83 -23.34 3.95
N LEU A 284 -14.99 -23.66 5.24
CA LEU A 284 -13.90 -23.54 6.21
C LEU A 284 -12.72 -24.43 5.83
N LEU A 285 -12.95 -25.70 5.47
CA LEU A 285 -11.88 -26.60 5.04
C LEU A 285 -11.15 -26.09 3.79
N VAL A 286 -11.89 -25.51 2.84
CA VAL A 286 -11.30 -24.91 1.64
C VAL A 286 -10.59 -23.59 1.97
N ALA A 287 -11.05 -22.78 2.93
CA ALA A 287 -10.42 -21.51 3.29
C ALA A 287 -9.30 -21.65 4.34
N ALA A 288 -9.27 -22.75 5.10
CA ALA A 288 -8.38 -22.95 6.24
C ALA A 288 -6.89 -22.74 5.90
N PRO A 289 -6.35 -23.27 4.78
CA PRO A 289 -4.95 -23.04 4.44
C PRO A 289 -4.63 -21.56 4.26
N ALA A 290 -5.52 -20.80 3.61
CA ALA A 290 -5.36 -19.35 3.44
C ALA A 290 -5.53 -18.59 4.77
N LEU A 291 -6.49 -19.01 5.60
CA LEU A 291 -6.76 -18.41 6.90
C LEU A 291 -5.64 -18.61 7.92
N VAL A 292 -4.74 -19.57 7.72
CA VAL A 292 -3.59 -19.81 8.59
C VAL A 292 -2.48 -18.76 8.38
N LEU A 293 -2.32 -18.21 7.17
CA LEU A 293 -1.24 -17.25 6.86
C LEU A 293 -1.21 -16.02 7.79
N PRO A 294 -2.32 -15.28 8.02
CA PRO A 294 -2.29 -14.11 8.88
C PRO A 294 -1.80 -14.43 10.29
N PHE A 295 -2.14 -15.61 10.82
CA PHE A 295 -1.72 -16.03 12.15
C PHE A 295 -0.23 -16.39 12.17
N ILE A 296 0.26 -17.16 11.19
CA ILE A 296 1.68 -17.48 11.06
C ILE A 296 2.51 -16.20 10.94
N ILE A 297 2.09 -15.27 10.08
CA ILE A 297 2.82 -14.03 9.85
C ILE A 297 2.85 -13.19 11.13
N ARG A 298 1.70 -13.05 11.80
CA ARG A 298 1.60 -12.24 13.01
C ARG A 298 2.34 -12.84 14.19
N SER A 299 2.28 -14.15 14.41
CA SER A 299 3.00 -14.80 15.51
C SER A 299 4.51 -14.74 15.25
N ALA A 300 4.97 -15.05 14.04
CA ALA A 300 6.39 -15.07 13.72
C ALA A 300 7.06 -13.70 13.88
N VAL A 301 6.41 -12.62 13.41
CA VAL A 301 6.95 -11.25 13.56
C VAL A 301 6.70 -10.69 14.97
N GLY A 302 5.51 -10.93 15.53
CA GLY A 302 5.10 -10.36 16.81
C GLY A 302 5.84 -10.93 18.01
N GLU A 303 6.21 -12.22 17.96
CA GLU A 303 7.01 -12.90 19.00
C GLU A 303 8.52 -12.78 18.76
N GLY A 304 8.94 -12.13 17.66
CA GLY A 304 10.34 -11.95 17.32
C GLY A 304 11.06 -13.23 16.85
N VAL A 305 10.30 -14.26 16.47
CA VAL A 305 10.86 -15.53 15.94
C VAL A 305 11.54 -15.31 14.59
N ALA A 306 10.98 -14.44 13.76
CA ALA A 306 11.51 -14.12 12.44
C ALA A 306 11.25 -12.65 12.06
N THR A 307 12.12 -12.10 11.23
CA THR A 307 11.98 -10.75 10.67
C THR A 307 10.88 -10.69 9.61
N ALA A 308 10.38 -9.49 9.31
CA ALA A 308 9.39 -9.30 8.26
C ALA A 308 9.84 -9.89 6.90
N THR A 309 11.13 -9.81 6.58
CA THR A 309 11.70 -10.35 5.33
C THR A 309 11.67 -11.88 5.30
N GLU A 310 12.10 -12.54 6.37
CA GLU A 310 12.06 -14.01 6.48
C GLU A 310 10.62 -14.52 6.44
N VAL A 311 9.73 -13.90 7.20
CA VAL A 311 8.31 -14.27 7.25
C VAL A 311 7.63 -14.10 5.90
N SER A 312 7.88 -13.00 5.20
CA SER A 312 7.34 -12.78 3.85
C SER A 312 7.80 -13.86 2.86
N THR A 313 9.07 -14.30 2.96
CA THR A 313 9.63 -15.35 2.10
C THR A 313 8.94 -16.69 2.36
N VAL A 314 8.83 -17.09 3.63
CA VAL A 314 8.15 -18.32 4.03
C VAL A 314 6.67 -18.29 3.62
N ALA A 315 5.99 -17.16 3.79
CA ALA A 315 4.60 -17.00 3.42
C ALA A 315 4.37 -17.12 1.91
N VAL A 316 5.24 -16.52 1.07
CA VAL A 316 5.19 -16.68 -0.39
C VAL A 316 5.37 -18.14 -0.79
N VAL A 317 6.40 -18.82 -0.26
CA VAL A 317 6.66 -20.24 -0.58
C VAL A 317 5.48 -21.12 -0.16
N TYR A 318 4.94 -20.88 1.04
CA TYR A 318 3.75 -21.57 1.52
C TYR A 318 2.55 -21.35 0.59
N ALA A 319 2.25 -20.10 0.22
CA ALA A 319 1.11 -19.78 -0.63
C ALA A 319 1.25 -20.35 -2.04
N LEU A 320 2.46 -20.35 -2.60
CA LEU A 320 2.74 -20.99 -3.88
C LEU A 320 2.49 -22.50 -3.81
N PHE A 321 3.01 -23.17 -2.79
CA PHE A 321 2.84 -24.62 -2.61
C PHE A 321 1.36 -24.99 -2.41
N VAL A 322 0.70 -24.34 -1.45
CA VAL A 322 -0.71 -24.59 -1.13
C VAL A 322 -1.63 -24.21 -2.28
N GLY A 323 -1.35 -23.09 -2.95
CA GLY A 323 -2.10 -22.64 -4.13
C GLY A 323 -1.99 -23.62 -5.28
N HIS A 324 -0.80 -24.21 -5.45
CA HIS A 324 -0.56 -25.27 -6.43
C HIS A 324 -1.34 -26.55 -6.11
N VAL A 325 -1.22 -27.05 -4.87
CA VAL A 325 -1.76 -28.36 -4.50
C VAL A 325 -3.28 -28.34 -4.27
N LEU A 326 -3.82 -27.29 -3.66
CA LEU A 326 -5.20 -27.28 -3.15
C LEU A 326 -6.17 -26.41 -3.96
N TYR A 327 -5.68 -25.41 -4.71
CA TYR A 327 -6.54 -24.43 -5.38
C TYR A 327 -6.42 -24.45 -6.92
N GLY A 328 -5.83 -25.51 -7.49
CA GLY A 328 -5.83 -25.75 -8.94
C GLY A 328 -4.66 -25.12 -9.69
N GLY A 329 -3.68 -24.54 -8.98
CA GLY A 329 -2.40 -24.13 -9.55
C GLY A 329 -2.38 -22.82 -10.33
N ILE A 330 -1.16 -22.32 -10.51
CA ILE A 330 -0.85 -21.19 -11.39
C ILE A 330 -0.32 -21.79 -12.69
N GLY A 331 -1.03 -21.58 -13.80
CA GLY A 331 -0.52 -21.99 -15.11
C GLY A 331 0.78 -21.25 -15.45
N LEU A 332 1.74 -21.92 -16.12
CA LEU A 332 3.06 -21.34 -16.43
C LEU A 332 2.99 -19.95 -17.11
N ARG A 333 1.99 -19.70 -17.95
CA ARG A 333 1.77 -18.40 -18.62
C ARG A 333 1.24 -17.27 -17.72
N ARG A 334 0.71 -17.60 -16.54
CA ARG A 334 0.32 -16.62 -15.51
C ARG A 334 1.39 -16.44 -14.45
N PHE A 335 2.34 -17.38 -14.36
CA PHE A 335 3.45 -17.31 -13.43
C PHE A 335 4.57 -16.38 -13.94
N TYR A 336 4.76 -16.33 -15.26
CA TYR A 336 5.69 -15.44 -15.96
C TYR A 336 4.94 -14.26 -16.59
#